data_AF-A0A3D0LWN7-F1
#
_entry.id   AF-A0A3D0LWN7-F1
#
_cell.length_a   1.000
_cell.length_b   1.000
_cell.length_c   1.000
_cell.angle_alpha   90.00
_cell.angle_beta   90.00
_cell.angle_gamma   90.00
#
_symmetry.space_group_name_H-M   'P 1'
#
loop_
_entity.id
_entity.type
_entity.pdbx_description
1 polymer ?
#
loop_
_entity_poly.entity_id
_entity_poly.type
_entity_poly.pdbx_seq_one_letter_code
_entity_poly.pdbx_strand_id
1 'polypeptide(L)'
;MTSLQIRVVSKQPPGGRCTLYAAYAEAISQHFDVSVEIEYHENPPREGVAYPALVVNDKALSPADGVILSPEDVCAGLARVNANPTTTQFLIKELERIQSYLIKKG
;
A
#
# COMPACT_ATOMS: atom_id res chain seq x y z
N MET A 1 -11.34 9.60 17.59
CA MET A 1 -11.18 8.53 16.59
C MET A 1 -9.86 8.78 15.92
N THR A 2 -8.89 7.89 16.06
CA THR A 2 -7.57 8.02 15.43
C THR A 2 -7.76 7.74 13.94
N SER A 3 -7.53 8.73 13.08
CA SER A 3 -7.50 8.55 11.63
C SER A 3 -6.38 7.56 11.28
N LEU A 4 -6.64 6.68 10.31
CA LEU A 4 -5.67 5.69 9.87
C LEU A 4 -4.57 6.38 9.06
N GLN A 5 -3.31 6.00 9.27
CA GLN A 5 -2.17 6.55 8.54
C GLN A 5 -1.64 5.51 7.55
N ILE A 6 -1.52 5.94 6.30
CA ILE A 6 -0.90 5.19 5.22
C ILE A 6 0.38 5.90 4.82
N ARG A 7 1.47 5.14 4.75
CA ARG A 7 2.75 5.64 4.26
C ARG A 7 3.33 4.70 3.22
N VAL A 8 3.80 5.25 2.10
CA VAL A 8 4.53 4.51 1.08
C VAL A 8 5.98 4.93 1.11
N VAL A 9 6.87 3.96 1.29
CA VAL A 9 8.31 4.18 1.27
C VAL A 9 8.83 3.72 -0.08
N SER A 10 9.21 4.67 -0.93
CA SER A 10 9.63 4.48 -2.32
C SER A 10 11.09 4.84 -2.53
N LYS A 11 11.76 4.12 -3.42
CA LYS A 11 13.03 4.59 -3.98
C LYS A 11 12.81 5.75 -4.96
N GLN A 12 13.84 6.54 -5.19
CA GLN A 12 13.90 7.60 -6.21
C GLN A 12 14.98 7.27 -7.27
N PRO A 13 14.63 7.16 -8.56
CA PRO A 13 13.28 7.25 -9.13
C PRO A 13 12.43 6.00 -8.81
N PRO A 14 11.09 6.13 -8.76
CA PRO A 14 10.20 5.01 -8.49
C PRO A 14 10.28 3.95 -9.61
N GLY A 15 10.33 2.68 -9.21
CA GLY A 15 10.18 1.54 -10.12
C GLY A 15 8.73 1.04 -10.16
N GLY A 16 8.44 0.03 -11.01
CA GLY A 16 7.07 -0.47 -11.19
C GLY A 16 6.34 -0.86 -9.91
N ARG A 17 7.00 -1.57 -8.98
CA ARG A 17 6.40 -1.92 -7.68
C ARG A 17 6.16 -0.71 -6.77
N CYS A 18 7.01 0.32 -6.85
CA CYS A 18 6.80 1.57 -6.10
C CYS A 18 5.57 2.32 -6.63
N THR A 19 5.42 2.38 -7.95
CA THR A 19 4.22 2.95 -8.60
C THR A 19 2.96 2.19 -8.19
N LEU A 20 3.03 0.85 -8.10
CA LEU A 20 1.91 0.04 -7.62
C LEU A 20 1.52 0.41 -6.18
N TYR A 21 2.49 0.51 -5.27
CA TYR A 21 2.18 0.77 -3.85
C TYR A 21 1.68 2.21 -3.64
N ALA A 22 2.18 3.17 -4.42
CA ALA A 22 1.62 4.53 -4.47
C ALA A 22 0.16 4.52 -4.94
N ALA A 23 -0.18 3.78 -5.99
CA ALA A 23 -1.55 3.67 -6.49
C ALA A 23 -2.47 2.95 -5.49
N TYR A 24 -1.97 1.95 -4.76
CA TYR A 24 -2.70 1.33 -3.65
C TYR A 24 -3.01 2.34 -2.54
N ALA A 25 -2.02 3.13 -2.11
CA ALA A 25 -2.23 4.16 -1.09
C ALA A 25 -3.27 5.20 -1.51
N GLU A 26 -3.24 5.64 -2.78
CA GLU A 26 -4.25 6.53 -3.35
C GLU A 26 -5.64 5.90 -3.29
N ALA A 27 -5.80 4.64 -3.74
CA ALA A 27 -7.08 3.94 -3.67
C ALA A 27 -7.60 3.82 -2.23
N ILE A 28 -6.73 3.52 -1.26
CA ILE A 28 -7.13 3.46 0.15
C ILE A 28 -7.71 4.79 0.61
N SER A 29 -7.10 5.93 0.25
CA SER A 29 -7.59 7.26 0.65
C SER A 29 -8.94 7.65 0.06
N GLN A 30 -9.33 7.04 -1.06
CA GLN A 30 -10.63 7.27 -1.67
C GLN A 30 -11.75 6.50 -0.94
N HIS A 31 -11.39 5.43 -0.22
CA HIS A 31 -12.33 4.54 0.47
C HIS A 31 -12.37 4.75 1.99
N PHE A 32 -11.31 5.32 2.57
CA PHE A 32 -11.15 5.46 4.02
C PHE A 32 -10.73 6.90 4.37
N ASP A 33 -11.16 7.38 5.54
CA ASP A 33 -10.71 8.67 6.09
C ASP A 33 -9.29 8.53 6.68
N VAL A 34 -8.29 8.64 5.79
CA VAL A 34 -6.88 8.36 6.10
C VAL A 34 -5.99 9.51 5.65
N SER A 35 -4.85 9.65 6.33
CA SER A 35 -3.74 10.45 5.81
C SER A 35 -2.82 9.56 4.97
N VAL A 36 -2.48 10.00 3.75
CA VAL A 36 -1.50 9.32 2.88
C VAL A 36 -0.24 10.17 2.78
N GLU A 37 0.90 9.54 3.04
CA GLU A 37 2.23 10.10 2.78
C GLU A 37 3.02 9.19 1.84
N ILE A 38 3.70 9.77 0.86
CA ILE A 38 4.61 9.02 -0.02
C ILE A 38 6.00 9.63 0.13
N GLU A 39 6.90 8.85 0.73
CA GLU A 39 8.28 9.23 0.94
C GLU A 39 9.16 8.68 -0.19
N TYR A 40 9.91 9.57 -0.85
CA TYR A 40 10.88 9.19 -1.89
C TYR A 40 12.29 9.34 -1.36
N HIS A 41 13.08 8.28 -1.53
CA HIS A 41 14.42 8.20 -0.97
C HIS A 41 15.43 7.77 -2.04
N GLU A 42 16.56 8.48 -2.13
CA GLU A 42 17.65 8.10 -3.05
C GLU A 42 18.45 6.88 -2.57
N ASN A 43 18.52 6.67 -1.25
CA ASN A 43 19.24 5.57 -0.60
C ASN A 43 18.29 4.84 0.37
N PRO A 44 18.41 3.50 0.54
CA PRO A 44 17.61 2.74 1.49
C PRO A 44 17.60 3.40 2.88
N PRO A 45 16.46 3.44 3.58
CA PRO A 45 16.39 4.06 4.89
C PRO A 45 17.31 3.26 5.82
N ARG A 46 18.00 3.93 6.74
CA ARG A 46 18.93 3.27 7.68
C ARG A 46 18.25 2.17 8.50
N GLU A 47 16.94 2.24 8.69
CA GLU A 47 16.14 1.28 9.45
C GLU A 47 15.25 0.44 8.54
N GLY A 48 15.66 -0.81 8.30
CA GLY A 48 14.83 -2.02 8.18
C GLY A 48 13.72 -2.13 7.12
N VAL A 49 13.32 -1.06 6.43
CA VAL A 49 12.19 -1.05 5.51
C VAL A 49 12.72 -1.19 4.08
N ALA A 50 12.53 -2.37 3.49
CA ALA A 50 12.87 -2.63 2.10
C ALA A 50 11.94 -1.86 1.15
N TYR A 51 12.48 -1.34 0.04
CA TYR A 51 11.64 -0.74 -0.99
C TYR A 51 10.99 -1.78 -1.92
N PRO A 52 9.76 -1.53 -2.37
CA PRO A 52 8.79 -0.59 -1.78
C PRO A 52 8.17 -1.17 -0.49
N ALA A 53 7.74 -0.30 0.40
CA ALA A 53 6.91 -0.69 1.55
C ALA A 53 5.63 0.13 1.61
N LEU A 54 4.54 -0.53 1.96
CA LEU A 54 3.27 0.10 2.32
C LEU A 54 3.09 -0.09 3.83
N VAL A 55 3.00 1.01 4.57
CA VAL A 55 2.96 1.06 6.03
C VAL A 55 1.58 1.54 6.46
N VAL A 56 0.95 0.81 7.38
CA VAL A 56 -0.35 1.12 7.96
C VAL A 56 -0.18 1.30 9.46
N ASN A 57 -0.45 2.50 10.00
CA ASN A 57 -0.24 2.84 11.42
C ASN A 57 1.11 2.33 11.95
N ASP A 58 2.20 2.71 11.28
CA ASP A 58 3.59 2.33 11.59
C ASP A 58 3.96 0.85 11.40
N LYS A 59 3.07 0.02 10.83
CA LYS A 59 3.37 -1.37 10.50
C LYS A 59 3.47 -1.58 9.00
N ALA A 60 4.65 -1.96 8.53
CA ALA A 60 4.84 -2.37 7.14
C ALA A 60 4.05 -3.65 6.86
N LEU A 61 3.28 -3.64 5.78
CA LEU A 61 2.62 -4.84 5.28
C LEU A 61 3.66 -5.75 4.63
N SER A 62 3.45 -7.06 4.74
CA SER A 62 4.31 -8.08 4.14
C SER A 62 3.51 -8.86 3.11
N PRO A 63 4.09 -9.10 1.92
CA PRO A 63 3.44 -9.93 0.92
C PRO A 63 3.41 -11.39 1.36
N ALA A 64 2.26 -12.05 1.19
CA ALA A 64 2.13 -13.47 1.55
C ALA A 64 3.07 -14.37 0.71
N ASP A 65 3.34 -13.97 -0.54
CA ASP A 65 4.22 -14.69 -1.47
C ASP A 65 5.71 -14.29 -1.35
N GLY A 66 6.04 -13.30 -0.51
CA GLY A 66 7.40 -12.77 -0.36
C GLY A 66 7.88 -11.87 -1.51
N VAL A 67 7.04 -11.56 -2.50
CA VAL A 67 7.41 -10.87 -3.74
C VAL A 67 6.73 -9.51 -3.87
N ILE A 68 5.39 -9.47 -3.77
CA ILE A 68 4.59 -8.26 -4.02
C ILE A 68 3.31 -8.29 -3.19
N LEU A 69 2.92 -7.14 -2.62
CA LEU A 69 1.64 -7.07 -1.90
C LEU A 69 0.51 -7.35 -2.88
N SER A 70 -0.28 -8.37 -2.56
CA SER A 70 -1.54 -8.63 -3.24
C SER A 70 -2.66 -7.73 -2.70
N PRO A 71 -3.79 -7.61 -3.41
CA PRO A 71 -4.98 -6.94 -2.91
C PRO A 71 -5.44 -7.52 -1.57
N GLU A 72 -5.35 -8.84 -1.41
CA GLU A 72 -5.69 -9.55 -0.18
C GLU A 72 -4.75 -9.17 0.98
N ASP A 73 -3.44 -9.05 0.73
CA ASP A 73 -2.47 -8.63 1.74
C ASP A 73 -2.79 -7.23 2.27
N VAL A 74 -3.14 -6.30 1.37
CA VAL A 74 -3.52 -4.93 1.72
C VAL A 74 -4.80 -4.92 2.55
N CYS A 75 -5.85 -5.62 2.09
CA CYS A 75 -7.11 -5.71 2.81
C CYS A 75 -6.96 -6.39 4.18
N ALA A 76 -6.14 -7.43 4.30
CA ALA A 76 -5.85 -8.09 5.57
C ALA A 76 -5.09 -7.15 6.53
N GLY A 77 -4.16 -6.34 6.01
CA GLY A 77 -3.47 -5.30 6.77
C GLY A 77 -4.43 -4.25 7.35
N LEU A 78 -5.37 -3.78 6.53
CA LEU A 78 -6.38 -2.79 6.94
C LEU A 78 -7.39 -3.37 7.95
N ALA A 79 -7.82 -4.62 7.79
CA ALA A 79 -8.73 -5.28 8.72
C ALA A 79 -8.16 -5.37 10.14
N ARG A 80 -6.84 -5.54 10.29
CA ARG A 80 -6.15 -5.60 11.59
C ARG A 80 -6.17 -4.26 12.34
N VAL A 81 -6.36 -3.15 11.65
CA VAL A 81 -6.45 -1.80 12.22
C VAL A 81 -7.88 -1.29 12.26
N ASN A 82 -8.85 -2.21 12.24
CA ASN A 82 -10.27 -1.97 12.42
C ASN A 82 -10.95 -1.26 11.23
N ALA A 83 -10.51 -1.56 10.00
CA ALA A 83 -11.19 -1.14 8.78
C ALA A 83 -12.57 -1.82 8.63
N ASN A 84 -13.56 -1.06 8.14
CA ASN A 84 -14.92 -1.56 7.89
C ASN A 84 -14.90 -2.69 6.81
N PRO A 85 -15.48 -3.88 7.09
CA PRO A 85 -15.50 -5.00 6.14
C PRO A 85 -16.17 -4.66 4.80
N THR A 86 -17.25 -3.88 4.81
CA THR A 86 -17.97 -3.47 3.59
C THR A 86 -17.09 -2.58 2.72
N THR A 87 -16.40 -1.61 3.32
CA THR A 87 -15.45 -0.75 2.60
C THR A 87 -14.31 -1.57 2.00
N THR A 88 -13.86 -2.59 2.71
CA THR A 88 -12.77 -3.48 2.28
C THR A 88 -13.16 -4.29 1.03
N GLN A 89 -14.43 -4.68 0.87
CA GLN A 89 -14.91 -5.38 -0.34
C GLN A 89 -14.93 -4.51 -1.60
N PHE A 90 -15.12 -3.20 -1.48
CA PHE A 90 -15.00 -2.30 -2.63
C PHE A 90 -13.54 -2.04 -2.96
N LEU A 91 -12.72 -1.85 -1.93
CA LEU A 91 -11.29 -1.63 -2.09
C LEU A 91 -10.61 -2.80 -2.80
N ILE A 92 -10.89 -4.06 -2.43
CA ILE A 92 -10.18 -5.21 -3.02
C ILE A 92 -10.33 -5.27 -4.54
N LYS A 93 -11.52 -5.02 -5.08
CA LYS A 93 -11.78 -4.98 -6.53
C LYS A 93 -11.02 -3.87 -7.23
N GLU A 94 -10.87 -2.73 -6.58
CA GLU A 94 -10.13 -1.60 -7.13
C GLU A 94 -8.62 -1.87 -7.13
N LEU A 95 -8.10 -2.48 -6.06
CA LEU A 95 -6.70 -2.91 -5.98
C LEU A 95 -6.37 -3.99 -7.03
N GLU A 96 -7.27 -4.95 -7.27
CA GLU A 96 -7.15 -5.95 -8.35
C GLU A 96 -7.05 -5.28 -9.73
N ARG A 97 -7.89 -4.27 -9.97
CA ARG A 97 -7.91 -3.50 -11.22
C ARG A 97 -6.60 -2.73 -11.42
N ILE A 98 -6.14 -2.03 -10.39
CA ILE A 98 -4.88 -1.27 -10.40
C ILE A 98 -3.70 -2.19 -10.68
N GLN A 99 -3.60 -3.31 -9.97
CA GLN A 99 -2.51 -4.26 -10.12
C GLN A 99 -2.50 -4.89 -11.51
N SER A 100 -3.65 -5.34 -11.99
CA SER A 100 -3.81 -5.91 -13.33
C SER A 100 -3.39 -4.92 -14.42
N TYR A 101 -3.72 -3.63 -14.25
CA TYR A 101 -3.35 -2.58 -15.21
C TYR A 101 -1.85 -2.30 -15.21
N LEU A 102 -1.23 -2.17 -14.03
CA LEU A 102 0.18 -1.84 -13.89
C LEU A 102 1.11 -3.01 -14.24
N ILE A 103 0.72 -4.25 -13.94
CA ILE A 103 1.46 -5.45 -14.36
C ILE A 103 1.46 -5.61 -15.88
N LYS A 104 0.35 -5.29 -16.56
CA LYS A 104 0.26 -5.36 -18.03
C LYS A 104 1.05 -4.28 -18.76
N LYS A 105 1.43 -3.20 -18.06
CA LYS A 105 2.17 -2.06 -18.61
C LYS A 105 3.69 -2.13 -18.42
N GLY A 106 4.17 -2.96 -17.50
CA GLY A 106 5.59 -3.19 -17.22
C GLY A 106 6.14 -4.36 -18.02
#